data_AF-A0A081S5V1-F1
#
_entry.id   AF-A0A081S5V1-F1
#
_cell.length_a   1.000
_cell.length_b   1.000
_cell.length_c   1.000
_cell.angle_alpha   90.00
_cell.angle_beta   90.00
_cell.angle_gamma   90.00
#
_symmetry.space_group_name_H-M   'P 1'
#
loop_
_entity.id
_entity.type
_entity.pdbx_description
1 polymer ?
#
loop_
_entity_poly.entity_id
_entity_poly.type
_entity_poly.pdbx_seq_one_letter_code
_entity_poly.pdbx_strand_id
1 'polypeptide(L)'
;MTKAEYESLLKRIQDKLGDTEKQTTARFELPVVDVMWEGQKTFLRNFSEFPKVLRRDPDKVLQYLSKEFAVPAERIGDKAMFIGRRDPDDFTRLFQIYVKDYLECPTCKSPDTKILKENRISFLICEACGAKSTLKGKYA
;
A
#
# COMPACT_ATOMS: atom_id res chain seq x y z
N MET A 1 24.86 3.74 35.09
CA MET A 1 24.60 2.34 34.68
C MET A 1 25.93 1.63 34.62
N THR A 2 26.06 0.51 35.35
CA THR A 2 27.28 -0.30 35.31
C THR A 2 27.30 -1.15 34.04
N LYS A 3 28.49 -1.48 33.52
CA LYS A 3 28.64 -2.24 32.27
C LYS A 3 27.94 -3.62 32.34
N ALA A 4 27.93 -4.24 33.52
CA ALA A 4 27.26 -5.50 33.79
C ALA A 4 25.72 -5.41 33.74
N GLU A 5 25.14 -4.30 34.22
CA GLU A 5 23.68 -4.07 34.12
C GLU A 5 23.24 -3.87 32.67
N TYR A 6 24.04 -3.16 31.85
CA TYR A 6 23.76 -3.00 30.43
C TYR A 6 23.78 -4.35 29.68
N GLU A 7 24.77 -5.19 29.93
CA GLU A 7 24.91 -6.50 29.26
C GLU A 7 23.80 -7.49 29.64
N SER A 8 23.34 -7.47 30.90
CA SER A 8 22.21 -8.30 31.34
C SER A 8 20.88 -7.86 30.72
N LEU A 9 20.65 -6.55 30.59
CA LEU A 9 19.50 -5.99 29.89
C LEU A 9 19.55 -6.32 28.39
N LEU A 10 20.74 -6.25 27.77
CA LEU A 10 20.95 -6.58 26.36
C LEU A 10 20.63 -8.05 26.06
N LYS A 11 21.18 -8.99 26.85
CA LYS A 11 20.91 -10.43 26.69
C LYS A 11 19.42 -10.75 26.80
N ARG A 12 18.73 -10.15 27.77
CA ARG A 12 17.28 -10.32 27.94
C ARG A 12 16.48 -9.84 26.74
N ILE A 13 16.91 -8.75 26.10
CA ILE A 13 16.25 -8.20 24.91
C ILE A 13 16.54 -9.08 23.69
N GLN A 14 17.79 -9.56 23.53
CA GLN A 14 18.18 -10.47 22.45
C GLN A 14 17.46 -11.82 22.54
N ASP A 15 17.32 -12.40 23.73
CA ASP A 15 16.57 -13.65 23.95
C ASP A 15 15.08 -13.50 23.61
N LYS A 16 14.53 -12.30 23.83
CA LYS A 16 13.13 -11.98 23.47
C LYS A 16 12.93 -11.62 22.00
N LEU A 17 13.98 -11.12 21.34
CA LEU A 17 14.00 -10.74 19.93
C LEU A 17 14.31 -11.90 18.99
N GLY A 18 14.31 -13.15 19.51
CA GLY A 18 14.60 -14.38 18.77
C GLY A 18 14.28 -14.27 17.28
N ASP A 19 15.33 -14.23 16.47
CA ASP A 19 15.36 -14.19 15.01
C ASP A 19 14.28 -13.35 14.30
N THR A 20 13.82 -12.24 14.90
CA THR A 20 12.79 -11.40 14.26
C THR A 20 13.38 -10.44 13.22
N GLU A 21 14.70 -10.49 12.96
CA GLU A 21 15.39 -9.60 12.02
C GLU A 21 15.38 -10.10 10.56
N LYS A 22 14.75 -11.24 10.23
CA LYS A 22 14.89 -11.85 8.89
C LYS A 22 13.61 -12.15 8.09
N GLN A 23 12.44 -11.64 8.45
CA GLN A 23 11.20 -12.05 7.74
C GLN A 23 10.46 -11.02 6.89
N THR A 24 10.83 -9.74 6.84
CA THR A 24 9.89 -8.73 6.31
C THR A 24 10.35 -7.92 5.10
N THR A 25 11.19 -8.47 4.21
CA THR A 25 11.68 -7.69 3.05
C THR A 25 11.32 -8.17 1.65
N ALA A 26 10.68 -9.33 1.41
CA ALA A 26 10.59 -9.77 0.00
C ALA A 26 9.46 -10.76 -0.35
N ARG A 27 8.20 -10.44 -0.07
CA ARG A 27 7.06 -11.20 -0.68
C ARG A 27 5.93 -10.34 -1.24
N PHE A 28 6.10 -9.03 -1.28
CA PHE A 28 5.14 -8.15 -1.92
C PHE A 28 5.63 -7.79 -3.32
N GLU A 29 5.28 -8.61 -4.30
CA GLU A 29 5.52 -8.33 -5.71
C GLU A 29 4.26 -7.68 -6.31
N LEU A 30 4.41 -6.46 -6.81
CA LEU A 30 3.36 -5.82 -7.59
C LEU A 30 3.26 -6.53 -8.96
N PRO A 31 2.05 -6.88 -9.43
CA PRO A 31 1.89 -7.48 -10.74
C PRO A 31 2.29 -6.47 -11.83
N VAL A 32 2.77 -6.99 -12.96
CA VAL A 32 3.20 -6.16 -14.10
C VAL A 32 1.99 -5.42 -14.66
N VAL A 33 2.06 -4.08 -14.73
CA VAL A 33 0.96 -3.25 -15.24
C VAL A 33 0.75 -3.54 -16.74
N ASP A 34 -0.48 -3.89 -17.10
CA ASP A 34 -0.84 -4.17 -18.48
C ASP A 34 -1.86 -3.14 -19.00
N VAL A 35 -1.38 -2.27 -19.89
CA VAL A 35 -2.11 -1.12 -20.43
C VAL A 35 -2.34 -1.28 -21.93
N MET A 36 -3.56 -0.98 -22.36
CA MET A 36 -3.96 -0.94 -23.76
C MET A 36 -4.54 0.42 -24.09
N TRP A 37 -4.13 1.00 -25.22
CA TRP A 37 -4.66 2.27 -25.71
C TRP A 37 -5.70 2.04 -26.80
N GLU A 38 -6.84 2.71 -26.67
CA GLU A 38 -7.88 2.76 -27.69
C GLU A 38 -8.18 4.22 -28.01
N GLY A 39 -7.52 4.75 -29.04
CA GLY A 39 -7.58 6.18 -29.39
C GLY A 39 -7.07 7.06 -28.25
N GLN A 40 -7.97 7.88 -27.67
CA GLN A 40 -7.68 8.72 -26.51
C GLN A 40 -8.07 8.08 -25.18
N LYS A 41 -8.40 6.79 -25.13
CA LYS A 41 -8.73 6.08 -23.88
C LYS A 41 -7.62 5.12 -23.53
N THR A 42 -7.31 5.05 -22.24
CA THR A 42 -6.35 4.08 -21.70
C THR A 42 -7.10 3.05 -20.87
N PHE A 43 -6.92 1.77 -21.20
CA PHE A 43 -7.49 0.63 -20.50
C PHE A 43 -6.41 -0.11 -19.73
N LEU A 44 -6.56 -0.19 -18.42
CA LEU A 44 -5.75 -1.04 -17.55
C LEU A 44 -6.44 -2.41 -17.47
N ARG A 45 -5.83 -3.43 -18.09
CA ARG A 45 -6.44 -4.76 -18.24
C ARG A 45 -6.42 -5.57 -16.94
N ASN A 46 -5.34 -5.45 -16.17
CA ASN A 46 -5.12 -6.22 -14.95
C ASN A 46 -5.48 -5.45 -13.67
N PHE A 47 -6.41 -4.50 -13.75
CA PHE A 47 -6.80 -3.70 -12.58
C PHE A 47 -7.33 -4.57 -11.44
N SER A 48 -8.07 -5.65 -11.73
CA SER A 48 -8.64 -6.57 -10.72
C SER A 48 -7.57 -7.24 -9.82
N GLU A 49 -6.32 -7.35 -10.27
CA GLU A 49 -5.24 -8.00 -9.51
C GLU A 49 -4.65 -7.09 -8.44
N PHE A 50 -4.52 -5.78 -8.71
CA PHE A 50 -3.90 -4.85 -7.76
C PHE A 50 -4.67 -4.76 -6.43
N PRO A 51 -5.98 -4.48 -6.39
CA PRO A 51 -6.73 -4.42 -5.12
C PRO A 51 -6.72 -5.74 -4.36
N LYS A 52 -6.65 -6.89 -5.07
CA LYS A 52 -6.54 -8.22 -4.44
C LYS A 52 -5.20 -8.38 -3.73
N VAL A 53 -4.09 -8.04 -4.40
CA VAL A 53 -2.75 -8.09 -3.82
C VAL A 53 -2.62 -7.09 -2.67
N LEU A 54 -3.15 -5.88 -2.85
CA LEU A 54 -3.13 -4.82 -1.85
C LEU A 54 -4.11 -5.06 -0.68
N ARG A 55 -5.01 -6.05 -0.78
CA ARG A 55 -6.13 -6.27 0.18
C ARG A 55 -6.90 -4.97 0.46
N ARG A 56 -7.18 -4.20 -0.59
CA ARG A 56 -7.91 -2.93 -0.54
C ARG A 56 -9.15 -2.95 -1.41
N ASP A 57 -10.07 -2.05 -1.09
CA ASP A 57 -11.27 -1.86 -1.88
C ASP A 57 -10.89 -1.31 -3.28
N PRO A 58 -11.35 -1.94 -4.38
CA PRO A 58 -11.03 -1.51 -5.73
C PRO A 58 -11.46 -0.07 -6.03
N ASP A 59 -12.60 0.37 -5.50
CA ASP A 59 -13.15 1.68 -5.81
C ASP A 59 -12.32 2.80 -5.18
N LYS A 60 -11.69 2.52 -4.03
CA LYS A 60 -10.73 3.42 -3.38
C LYS A 60 -9.46 3.57 -4.17
N VAL A 61 -8.91 2.46 -4.68
CA VAL A 61 -7.72 2.47 -5.54
C VAL A 61 -8.02 3.21 -6.84
N LEU A 62 -9.20 3.00 -7.44
CA LEU A 62 -9.62 3.70 -8.64
C LEU A 62 -9.79 5.22 -8.39
N GLN A 63 -10.39 5.60 -7.27
CA GLN A 63 -10.55 6.99 -6.88
C GLN A 63 -9.19 7.69 -6.68
N TYR A 64 -8.21 6.98 -6.12
CA TYR A 64 -6.84 7.49 -6.01
C TYR A 64 -6.25 7.73 -7.40
N LEU A 65 -6.24 6.73 -8.28
CA LEU A 65 -5.68 6.84 -9.63
C LEU A 65 -6.35 7.95 -10.46
N SER A 66 -7.69 8.05 -10.40
CA SER A 66 -8.44 9.10 -11.10
C SER A 66 -7.96 10.50 -10.73
N LYS A 67 -7.63 10.72 -9.45
CA LYS A 67 -7.20 12.04 -8.97
C LYS A 67 -5.75 12.33 -9.28
N GLU A 68 -4.87 11.35 -9.15
CA GLU A 68 -3.46 11.50 -9.51
C GLU A 68 -3.31 11.79 -11.01
N PHE A 69 -4.13 11.16 -11.86
CA PHE A 69 -4.15 11.44 -13.29
C PHE A 69 -4.99 12.66 -13.70
N ALA A 70 -5.69 13.29 -12.75
CA ALA A 70 -6.66 14.38 -12.96
C ALA A 70 -7.68 14.06 -14.07
N VAL A 71 -8.14 12.81 -14.11
CA VAL A 71 -8.91 12.23 -15.21
C VAL A 71 -10.05 11.38 -14.64
N PRO A 72 -11.27 11.46 -15.21
CA PRO A 72 -12.33 10.53 -14.83
C PRO A 72 -11.92 9.09 -15.17
N ALA A 73 -12.05 8.22 -14.19
CA ALA A 73 -11.81 6.78 -14.33
C ALA A 73 -13.11 6.01 -14.08
N GLU A 74 -13.32 4.96 -14.86
CA GLU A 74 -14.49 4.10 -14.75
C GLU A 74 -14.06 2.63 -14.71
N ARG A 75 -14.72 1.84 -13.86
CA ARG A 75 -14.47 0.40 -13.78
C ARG A 75 -15.39 -0.34 -14.74
N ILE A 76 -14.81 -1.10 -15.66
CA ILE A 76 -15.53 -1.98 -16.58
C ILE A 76 -15.15 -3.42 -16.23
N GLY A 77 -15.91 -4.01 -15.29
CA GLY A 77 -15.67 -5.37 -14.79
C GLY A 77 -14.29 -5.50 -14.13
N ASP A 78 -13.39 -6.24 -14.78
CA ASP A 78 -12.01 -6.45 -14.34
C ASP A 78 -11.01 -5.41 -14.86
N LYS A 79 -11.43 -4.54 -15.78
CA LYS A 79 -10.60 -3.49 -16.37
C LYS A 79 -10.95 -2.12 -15.79
N ALA A 80 -9.97 -1.22 -15.76
CA ALA A 80 -10.22 0.20 -15.47
C ALA A 80 -9.97 1.04 -16.73
N MET A 81 -10.89 1.93 -17.05
CA MET A 81 -10.82 2.84 -18.18
C MET A 81 -10.50 4.25 -17.68
N PHE A 82 -9.56 4.91 -18.34
CA PHE A 82 -9.13 6.28 -18.08
C PHE A 82 -9.24 7.10 -19.36
N ILE A 83 -9.66 8.36 -19.25
CA ILE A 83 -9.69 9.30 -20.38
C ILE A 83 -8.32 9.96 -20.55
N GLY A 84 -7.74 9.85 -21.74
CA GLY A 84 -6.40 10.31 -22.07
C GLY A 84 -5.43 9.14 -22.28
N ARG A 85 -4.29 9.44 -22.90
CA ARG A 85 -3.20 8.49 -23.11
C ARG A 85 -2.26 8.50 -21.91
N ARG A 86 -2.04 7.34 -21.28
CA ARG A 86 -1.16 7.18 -20.11
C ARG A 86 -0.22 6.01 -20.32
N ASP A 87 1.04 6.22 -19.99
CA ASP A 87 2.07 5.20 -20.14
C ASP A 87 2.04 4.23 -18.95
N PRO A 88 2.37 2.94 -19.15
CA PRO A 88 2.39 1.93 -18.08
C PRO A 88 3.37 2.27 -16.95
N ASP A 89 4.42 3.03 -17.25
CA ASP A 89 5.42 3.48 -16.26
C ASP A 89 4.81 4.43 -15.24
N ASP A 90 3.88 5.30 -15.66
CA ASP A 90 3.19 6.24 -14.77
C ASP A 90 2.33 5.47 -13.75
N PHE A 91 1.62 4.44 -14.20
CA PHE A 91 0.84 3.58 -13.30
C PHE A 91 1.75 2.89 -12.29
N THR A 92 2.88 2.33 -12.74
CA THR A 92 3.85 1.66 -11.86
C THR A 92 4.35 2.60 -10.77
N ARG A 93 4.72 3.83 -11.14
CA ARG A 93 5.15 4.86 -10.19
C ARG A 93 4.05 5.21 -9.18
N LEU A 94 2.81 5.40 -9.63
CA LEU A 94 1.69 5.71 -8.74
C LEU A 94 1.37 4.56 -7.78
N PHE A 95 1.43 3.31 -8.24
CA PHE A 95 1.26 2.16 -7.36
C PHE A 95 2.36 2.06 -6.30
N GLN A 96 3.61 2.35 -6.65
CA GLN A 96 4.71 2.39 -5.67
C GLN A 96 4.48 3.47 -4.59
N ILE A 97 4.04 4.67 -5.00
CA ILE A 97 3.69 5.75 -4.06
C ILE A 97 2.50 5.31 -3.18
N TYR A 98 1.48 4.70 -3.77
CA TYR A 98 0.32 4.21 -3.04
C TYR A 98 0.68 3.17 -1.97
N VAL A 99 1.56 2.22 -2.30
CA VAL A 99 2.05 1.21 -1.34
C VAL A 99 2.75 1.88 -0.17
N LYS A 100 3.65 2.83 -0.46
CA LYS A 100 4.41 3.54 0.58
C LYS A 100 3.53 4.38 1.50
N ASP A 101 2.49 5.02 0.97
CA ASP A 101 1.66 5.96 1.73
C ASP A 101 0.45 5.31 2.43
N TYR A 102 -0.12 4.24 1.84
CA TYR A 102 -1.39 3.66 2.29
C TYR A 102 -1.31 2.18 2.71
N LEU A 103 -0.17 1.51 2.50
CA LEU A 103 0.05 0.12 2.94
C LEU A 103 1.18 -0.03 3.94
N GLU A 104 2.30 0.66 3.74
CA GLU A 104 3.44 0.55 4.66
C GLU A 104 3.12 1.22 6.00
N CYS A 105 3.21 0.43 7.08
CA CYS A 105 3.15 0.99 8.42
C CYS A 105 4.40 1.84 8.71
N PRO A 106 4.28 3.08 9.21
CA PRO A 106 5.43 3.94 9.49
C PRO A 106 6.35 3.39 10.59
N THR A 107 5.86 2.46 11.42
CA THR A 107 6.62 1.90 12.55
C THR A 107 7.37 0.63 12.18
N CYS A 108 6.71 -0.33 11.55
CA CYS A 108 7.27 -1.67 11.28
C CYS A 108 7.49 -1.98 9.79
N LYS A 109 7.15 -1.06 8.88
CA LYS A 109 7.24 -1.21 7.41
C LYS A 109 6.55 -2.47 6.86
N SER A 110 5.67 -3.09 7.65
CA SER A 110 4.91 -4.25 7.21
C SER A 110 3.77 -3.80 6.30
N PRO A 111 3.53 -4.49 5.17
CA PRO A 111 2.43 -4.17 4.26
C PRO A 111 1.06 -4.67 4.78
N ASP A 112 1.04 -5.46 5.85
CA ASP A 112 -0.18 -5.97 6.49
C ASP A 112 -0.85 -4.87 7.33
N THR A 113 -1.70 -4.08 6.67
CA THR A 113 -2.45 -2.99 7.29
C THR A 113 -3.92 -3.00 6.87
N LYS A 114 -4.80 -2.54 7.75
CA LYS A 114 -6.24 -2.33 7.50
C LYS A 114 -6.61 -0.86 7.63
N ILE A 115 -7.53 -0.40 6.78
CA ILE A 115 -8.10 0.94 6.88
C ILE A 115 -9.41 0.86 7.67
N LEU A 116 -9.48 1.57 8.79
CA LEU A 116 -10.72 1.78 9.53
C LEU A 116 -11.13 3.25 9.43
N LYS A 117 -12.36 3.48 8.99
CA LYS A 117 -12.95 4.81 8.96
C LYS A 117 -13.75 5.03 10.23
N GLU A 118 -13.31 5.98 11.05
CA GLU A 118 -13.98 6.36 12.29
C GLU A 118 -14.40 7.83 12.15
N ASN A 119 -15.72 8.06 12.06
CA ASN A 119 -16.32 9.36 11.75
C ASN A 119 -15.87 9.94 10.39
N ARG A 120 -15.11 11.04 10.42
CA ARG A 120 -14.58 11.76 9.24
C ARG A 120 -13.09 11.51 9.01
N ILE A 121 -12.45 10.70 9.85
CA ILE A 121 -11.02 10.46 9.83
C ILE A 121 -10.82 8.97 9.53
N SER A 122 -9.92 8.69 8.60
CA SER A 122 -9.52 7.33 8.29
C SER A 122 -8.21 7.00 8.99
N PHE A 123 -8.17 5.83 9.61
CA PHE A 123 -7.03 5.32 10.36
C PHE A 123 -6.46 4.10 9.65
N LEU A 124 -5.14 4.04 9.57
CA LEU A 124 -4.39 2.85 9.21
C LEU A 124 -4.07 2.08 10.49
N ILE A 125 -4.48 0.83 10.57
CA ILE A 125 -4.17 -0.07 11.68
C ILE A 125 -3.29 -1.19 11.14
N CYS A 126 -2.09 -1.34 11.68
CA CYS A 126 -1.22 -2.44 11.32
C CYS A 126 -1.56 -3.69 12.11
N GLU A 127 -1.71 -4.83 11.43
CA GLU A 127 -2.00 -6.11 12.09
C GLU A 127 -0.75 -6.72 12.74
N ALA A 128 0.44 -6.38 12.24
CA ALA A 128 1.70 -6.90 12.77
C ALA A 128 2.14 -6.21 14.07
N CYS A 129 2.00 -4.87 14.16
CA CYS A 129 2.47 -4.10 15.33
C CYS A 129 1.36 -3.44 16.15
N GLY A 130 0.10 -3.48 15.69
CA GLY A 130 -1.04 -2.84 16.36
C GLY A 130 -1.03 -1.31 16.33
N ALA A 131 -0.07 -0.68 15.64
CA ALA A 131 0.00 0.77 15.55
C ALA A 131 -1.22 1.33 14.82
N LYS A 132 -1.88 2.33 15.43
CA LYS A 132 -2.95 3.14 14.83
C LYS A 132 -2.35 4.45 14.35
N SER A 133 -2.28 4.64 13.04
CA SER A 133 -1.79 5.86 12.41
C SER A 133 -2.93 6.59 11.70
N THR A 134 -2.94 7.92 11.76
CA THR A 134 -3.89 8.73 11.00
C THR A 134 -3.44 8.84 9.56
N LEU A 135 -4.30 8.51 8.60
CA LEU A 135 -4.01 8.74 7.19
C LEU A 135 -4.33 10.20 6.88
N LYS A 136 -3.30 10.95 6.45
CA LYS A 136 -3.45 12.36 6.04
C LYS A 136 -4.11 12.53 4.66
N GLY A 137 -4.40 11.44 3.97
CA GLY A 137 -5.08 11.44 2.67
C GLY A 137 -6.59 11.27 2.79
N LYS A 138 -7.37 12.01 1.98
CA LYS A 138 -8.83 11.89 1.88
C LYS A 138 -9.33 10.55 1.29
N TYR A 139 -8.43 9.62 0.95
CA TYR A 139 -8.69 8.44 0.11
C TYR A 139 -8.57 7.10 0.81
N ALA A 140 -8.52 7.14 2.14
CA ALA A 140 -8.69 5.97 2.97
C ALA A 140 -10.18 5.64 3.14
#